data_AF-A0A8I2D4N6-F1
#
_entry.id   AF-A0A8I2D4N6-F1
#
_cell.length_a   1.000
_cell.length_b   1.000
_cell.length_c   1.000
_cell.angle_alpha   90.00
_cell.angle_beta   90.00
_cell.angle_gamma   90.00
#
_symmetry.space_group_name_H-M   'P 1'
#
loop_
_entity.id
_entity.type
_entity.pdbx_description
1 polymer ?
#
loop_
_entity_poly.entity_id
_entity_poly.type
_entity_poly.pdbx_seq_one_letter_code
_entity_poly.pdbx_strand_id
1 'polypeptide(L)'
;MKYHEIKSLEEIKRQYHPIHNVNEQYREKLSVLDKLALWITIHVGSMGFFLIIFCWTVFWLSWNILSPPHLRFDPYPAFVLWLFISNMIQILLMPLIMVGQNLQARHSELRAEHDYHINQKSETEIETLIQHMENFSEEIQEIKIKLEKIQS
;
A
#
# COMPACT_ATOMS: atom_id res chain seq x y z
N MET A 1 -23.47 -17.54 -38.80
CA MET A 1 -23.20 -17.04 -37.43
C MET A 1 -21.77 -17.42 -37.10
N LYS A 2 -20.94 -16.43 -36.78
CA LYS A 2 -19.51 -16.64 -36.51
C LYS A 2 -19.43 -17.11 -35.05
N TYR A 3 -19.33 -18.43 -34.85
CA TYR A 3 -19.04 -18.99 -33.53
C TYR A 3 -17.72 -18.35 -33.07
N HIS A 4 -17.79 -17.43 -32.12
CA HIS A 4 -16.59 -17.04 -31.38
C HIS A 4 -16.15 -18.29 -30.65
N GLU A 5 -14.90 -18.67 -30.82
CA GLU A 5 -14.32 -19.87 -30.23
C GLU A 5 -14.30 -19.66 -28.72
N ILE A 6 -15.34 -20.15 -28.04
CA ILE A 6 -15.53 -19.93 -26.62
C ILE A 6 -14.46 -20.75 -25.89
N LYS A 7 -13.55 -20.08 -25.18
CA LYS A 7 -12.50 -20.76 -24.42
C LYS A 7 -13.09 -21.78 -23.46
N SER A 8 -12.60 -23.02 -23.52
CA SER A 8 -13.09 -24.08 -22.64
C SER A 8 -12.65 -23.87 -21.19
N LEU A 9 -13.38 -24.45 -20.23
CA LEU A 9 -13.05 -24.38 -18.80
C LEU A 9 -11.63 -24.86 -18.47
N GLU A 10 -11.13 -25.85 -19.20
CA GLU A 10 -9.74 -26.35 -19.09
C GLU A 10 -8.72 -25.26 -19.45
N GLU A 11 -9.04 -24.44 -20.44
CA GLU A 11 -8.20 -23.36 -20.94
C GLU A 11 -8.17 -22.17 -19.95
N ILE A 12 -9.33 -21.84 -19.36
CA ILE A 12 -9.45 -20.84 -18.29
C ILE A 12 -8.67 -21.29 -17.05
N LYS A 13 -8.80 -22.57 -16.65
CA LYS A 13 -8.12 -23.13 -15.48
C LYS A 13 -6.60 -23.23 -15.67
N ARG A 14 -6.13 -23.44 -16.92
CA ARG A 14 -4.72 -23.44 -17.27
C ARG A 14 -4.10 -22.04 -17.28
N GLN A 15 -4.91 -21.00 -17.49
CA GLN A 15 -4.51 -19.59 -17.44
C GLN A 15 -4.54 -18.99 -16.01
N TYR A 16 -4.98 -19.77 -15.02
CA TYR A 16 -4.96 -19.36 -13.61
C TYR A 16 -3.55 -19.45 -13.04
N HIS A 17 -2.85 -18.32 -12.99
CA HIS A 17 -1.66 -18.16 -12.14
C HIS A 17 -2.11 -17.85 -10.71
N PRO A 18 -1.51 -18.50 -9.68
CA PRO A 18 -1.79 -18.14 -8.30
C PRO A 18 -1.45 -16.66 -8.10
N ILE A 19 -2.31 -15.96 -7.37
CA ILE A 19 -2.12 -14.55 -7.03
C ILE A 19 -0.82 -14.46 -6.23
N HIS A 20 0.26 -14.00 -6.86
CA HIS A 20 1.53 -13.85 -6.18
C HIS A 20 1.44 -12.63 -5.28
N ASN A 21 1.88 -12.77 -4.03
CA ASN A 21 1.82 -11.68 -3.08
C ASN A 21 2.87 -10.62 -3.45
N VAL A 22 2.45 -9.53 -4.10
CA VAL A 22 3.30 -8.40 -4.48
C VAL A 22 4.12 -7.87 -3.30
N ASN A 23 3.56 -7.97 -2.09
CA ASN A 23 4.23 -7.53 -0.87
C ASN A 23 5.47 -8.40 -0.54
N GLU A 24 5.44 -9.70 -0.84
CA GLU A 24 6.57 -10.61 -0.58
C GLU A 24 7.71 -10.36 -1.55
N GLN A 25 7.41 -10.26 -2.84
CA GLN A 25 8.41 -9.95 -3.87
C GLN A 25 9.06 -8.58 -3.64
N TYR A 26 8.27 -7.59 -3.19
CA TYR A 26 8.81 -6.29 -2.82
C TYR A 26 9.75 -6.39 -1.60
N ARG A 27 9.36 -7.15 -0.57
CA ARG A 27 10.17 -7.35 0.64
C ARG A 27 11.50 -8.04 0.38
N GLU A 28 11.53 -8.98 -0.55
CA GLU A 28 12.76 -9.69 -0.95
C GLU A 28 13.75 -8.77 -1.66
N LYS A 29 13.27 -7.77 -2.40
CA LYS A 29 14.11 -6.80 -3.13
C LYS A 29 14.68 -5.67 -2.26
N LEU A 30 14.20 -5.51 -1.02
CA LEU A 30 14.66 -4.44 -0.13
C LEU A 30 16.04 -4.74 0.47
N SER A 31 16.97 -3.79 0.31
CA SER A 31 18.25 -3.79 1.00
C SER A 31 18.06 -3.67 2.52
N VAL A 32 19.08 -4.05 3.29
CA VAL A 32 19.12 -3.85 4.75
C VAL A 32 18.97 -2.35 5.08
N LEU A 33 19.60 -1.48 4.28
CA LEU A 33 19.51 -0.03 4.47
C LEU A 33 18.10 0.50 4.18
N ASP A 34 17.44 -0.04 3.17
CA ASP A 34 16.05 0.32 2.83
C ASP A 34 15.10 -0.08 3.97
N LYS A 35 15.32 -1.27 4.56
CA LYS A 35 14.54 -1.74 5.72
C LYS A 35 14.72 -0.83 6.92
N LEU A 36 15.94 -0.36 7.19
CA LEU A 36 16.21 0.62 8.24
C LEU A 36 15.54 1.96 7.97
N ALA A 37 15.68 2.51 6.75
CA ALA A 37 15.03 3.76 6.37
C ALA A 37 13.50 3.68 6.50
N LEU A 38 12.89 2.57 6.08
CA LEU A 38 11.47 2.30 6.25
C LEU A 38 11.08 2.21 7.73
N TRP A 39 11.84 1.49 8.55
CA TRP A 39 11.57 1.38 9.97
C TRP A 39 11.59 2.75 10.65
N ILE A 40 12.62 3.56 10.38
CA ILE A 40 12.74 4.93 10.90
C ILE A 40 11.56 5.77 10.43
N THR A 41 11.24 5.74 9.14
CA THR A 41 10.15 6.54 8.56
C THR A 41 8.80 6.20 9.20
N ILE A 42 8.50 4.92 9.42
CA ILE A 42 7.23 4.49 10.02
C ILE A 42 7.12 4.91 11.49
N HIS A 43 8.20 4.79 12.27
CA HIS A 43 8.16 5.09 13.70
C HIS A 43 8.29 6.60 13.98
N VAL A 44 9.24 7.26 13.32
CA VAL A 44 9.55 8.68 13.52
C VAL A 44 8.56 9.58 12.78
N GLY A 45 8.06 9.15 11.62
CA GLY A 45 7.04 9.89 10.86
C GLY A 45 5.62 9.77 11.42
N SER A 46 5.42 9.05 12.52
CA SER A 46 4.10 8.89 13.14
C SER A 46 3.64 10.14 13.89
N MET A 47 2.36 10.47 13.77
CA MET A 47 1.73 11.58 14.51
C MET A 47 1.86 11.41 16.03
N GLY A 48 1.79 10.18 16.53
CA GLY A 48 1.96 9.90 17.96
C GLY A 48 3.37 10.23 18.46
N PHE A 49 4.39 9.91 17.65
CA PHE A 49 5.79 10.21 17.98
C PHE A 49 6.03 11.73 18.01
N PHE A 50 5.47 12.46 17.04
CA PHE A 50 5.51 13.92 17.03
C PHE A 50 4.92 14.52 18.32
N LEU A 51 3.75 14.06 18.75
CA LEU A 51 3.11 14.56 19.97
C LEU A 51 3.94 14.26 21.23
N ILE A 52 4.55 13.08 21.32
CA ILE A 52 5.43 12.72 22.45
C ILE A 52 6.61 13.68 22.54
N ILE A 53 7.33 13.90 21.43
CA ILE A 53 8.47 14.83 21.40
C ILE A 53 8.00 16.25 21.71
N PHE A 54 6.90 16.69 21.11
CA PHE A 54 6.37 18.04 21.33
C PHE A 54 6.02 18.28 22.81
N CYS A 55 5.27 17.37 23.43
CA CYS A 55 4.92 17.45 24.85
C CYS A 55 6.17 17.42 25.74
N TRP A 56 7.13 16.55 25.44
CA TRP A 56 8.40 16.50 26.14
C TRP A 56 9.18 17.83 26.04
N THR A 57 9.28 18.40 24.85
CA THR A 57 9.96 19.69 24.62
C THR A 57 9.27 20.83 25.36
N VAL A 58 7.94 20.91 25.31
CA VAL A 58 7.17 21.94 26.05
C VAL A 58 7.35 21.77 27.56
N PHE A 59 7.28 20.54 28.05
CA PHE A 59 7.49 20.24 29.46
C PHE A 59 8.89 20.64 29.92
N TRP A 60 9.92 20.24 29.17
CA TRP A 60 11.31 20.55 29.48
C TRP A 60 11.61 22.05 29.44
N LEU A 61 11.06 22.76 28.45
CA LEU A 61 11.18 24.22 28.34
C LEU A 61 10.48 24.92 29.52
N SER A 62 9.27 24.50 29.85
CA SER A 62 8.50 25.04 30.98
C SER A 62 9.24 24.85 32.30
N TRP A 63 9.83 23.67 32.50
CA TRP A 63 10.65 23.36 33.67
C TRP A 63 11.86 24.29 33.76
N ASN A 64 12.61 24.50 32.68
CA ASN A 64 13.80 25.37 32.71
C ASN A 64 13.48 26.86 32.91
N ILE A 65 12.33 27.34 32.42
CA ILE A 65 11.91 28.74 32.59
C ILE A 65 11.42 29.00 34.03
N LEU A 66 10.54 28.14 34.55
CA LEU A 66 9.83 28.34 35.82
C LEU A 66 10.63 27.85 37.05
N SER A 67 11.62 26.98 36.86
CA SER A 67 12.41 26.43 37.95
C SER A 67 13.37 27.48 38.55
N PRO A 68 13.51 27.53 39.90
CA PRO A 68 14.47 28.39 40.57
C PRO A 68 15.92 28.15 40.09
N PRO A 69 16.83 29.13 40.16
CA PRO A 69 18.20 29.03 39.61
C PRO A 69 19.01 27.82 40.09
N HIS A 70 18.71 27.30 41.28
CA HIS A 70 19.35 26.16 41.94
C HIS A 70 18.80 24.79 41.50
N LEU A 71 17.64 24.77 40.83
CA LEU A 71 16.99 23.58 40.26
C LEU A 71 16.95 23.65 38.72
N ARG A 72 17.62 24.62 38.12
CA ARG A 72 17.79 24.71 36.66
C ARG A 72 18.76 23.62 36.22
N PHE A 73 18.20 22.64 35.52
CA PHE A 73 18.97 21.54 34.93
C PHE A 73 19.90 22.04 33.81
N ASP A 74 19.55 23.18 33.18
CA ASP A 74 20.29 23.74 32.04
C ASP A 74 20.47 25.28 32.12
N PRO A 75 21.43 25.78 32.91
CA PRO A 75 21.85 27.18 32.87
C PRO A 75 22.59 27.51 31.57
N TYR A 76 22.59 28.80 31.18
CA TYR A 76 23.43 29.32 30.08
C TYR A 76 24.88 28.82 30.29
N PRO A 77 25.46 27.97 29.42
CA PRO A 77 25.27 27.85 27.97
C PRO A 77 24.72 26.52 27.43
N ALA A 78 24.25 25.57 28.25
CA ALA A 78 23.94 24.22 27.78
C ALA A 78 22.65 24.12 26.92
N PHE A 79 21.70 25.04 27.06
CA PHE A 79 20.50 25.13 26.20
C PHE A 79 20.85 25.30 24.72
N VAL A 80 21.87 26.10 24.43
CA VAL A 80 22.34 26.35 23.05
C VAL A 80 22.96 25.08 22.47
N LEU A 81 23.72 24.33 23.29
CA LEU A 81 24.30 23.05 22.87
C LEU A 81 23.21 22.01 22.61
N TRP A 82 22.18 21.95 23.45
CA TRP A 82 21.04 21.05 23.25
C TRP A 82 20.30 21.35 21.94
N LEU A 83 20.00 22.63 21.67
CA LEU A 83 19.38 23.04 20.41
C LEU A 83 20.24 22.71 19.20
N PHE A 84 21.55 22.94 19.30
CA PHE A 84 22.48 22.64 18.22
C PHE A 84 22.52 21.13 17.90
N ILE A 85 22.65 20.29 18.93
CA ILE A 85 22.66 18.82 18.77
C ILE A 85 21.33 18.34 18.19
N SER A 86 20.20 18.86 18.69
CA SER A 86 18.87 18.51 18.19
C SER A 86 18.72 18.86 16.71
N ASN A 87 19.18 20.04 16.30
CA ASN A 87 19.12 20.48 14.91
C ASN A 87 20.00 19.62 13.98
N MET A 88 21.22 19.27 14.42
CA MET A 88 22.10 18.39 13.64
C MET A 88 21.44 17.02 13.39
N ILE A 89 20.80 16.45 14.41
CA ILE A 89 20.07 15.17 14.27
C ILE A 89 18.92 15.31 13.28
N GLN A 90 18.14 16.41 13.35
CA GLN A 90 17.03 16.65 12.43
C GLN A 90 17.48 16.76 10.96
N ILE A 91 18.60 17.44 10.70
CA ILE A 91 19.16 17.58 9.34
C ILE A 91 19.50 16.21 8.74
N LEU A 92 20.05 15.29 9.53
CA LEU A 92 20.35 13.93 9.06
C LEU A 92 19.09 13.07 8.92
N LEU A 93 18.10 13.31 9.77
CA LEU A 93 16.86 12.55 9.81
C LEU A 93 15.95 12.83 8.60
N MET A 94 15.90 14.08 8.11
CA MET A 94 15.03 14.44 6.97
C MET A 94 15.32 13.65 5.68
N PRO A 95 16.56 13.56 5.17
CA PRO A 95 16.87 12.75 4.00
C PRO A 95 16.56 11.26 4.20
N LEU A 96 16.77 10.75 5.42
CA LEU A 96 16.51 9.36 5.76
C LEU A 96 15.01 9.04 5.74
N ILE A 97 14.19 9.95 6.28
CA ILE A 97 12.73 9.90 6.18
C ILE A 97 12.31 9.97 4.71
N MET A 98 12.91 10.88 3.93
CA MET A 98 12.60 11.04 2.51
C MET A 98 12.90 9.78 1.69
N VAL A 99 14.01 9.08 1.99
CA VAL A 99 14.32 7.78 1.38
C VAL A 99 13.24 6.75 1.70
N GLY A 100 12.83 6.64 2.98
CA GLY A 100 11.75 5.72 3.36
C GLY A 100 10.41 6.09 2.74
N GLN A 101 10.10 7.37 2.58
CA GLN A 101 8.90 7.84 1.86
C GLN A 101 8.94 7.46 0.39
N ASN A 102 10.08 7.65 -0.30
CA ASN A 102 10.25 7.24 -1.71
C ASN A 102 10.07 5.73 -1.88
N LEU A 103 10.57 4.94 -0.92
CA LEU A 103 10.37 3.48 -0.92
C LEU A 103 8.90 3.10 -0.74
N GLN A 104 8.18 3.74 0.19
CA GLN A 104 6.74 3.54 0.39
C GLN A 104 5.92 3.95 -0.85
N ALA A 105 6.28 5.05 -1.49
CA ALA A 105 5.64 5.53 -2.71
C ALA A 105 5.83 4.52 -3.85
N ARG A 106 7.06 4.06 -4.09
CA ARG A 106 7.36 3.04 -5.11
C ARG A 106 6.63 1.73 -4.85
N HIS A 107 6.50 1.31 -3.59
CA HIS A 107 5.72 0.12 -3.24
C HIS A 107 4.22 0.31 -3.55
N SER A 108 3.70 1.50 -3.24
CA SER A 108 2.29 1.83 -3.47
C SER A 108 1.98 1.89 -4.96
N GLU A 109 2.89 2.41 -5.77
CA GLU A 109 2.82 2.41 -7.24
C GLU A 109 2.81 0.98 -7.80
N LEU A 110 3.75 0.13 -7.40
CA LEU A 110 3.77 -1.28 -7.83
C LEU A 110 2.49 -2.04 -7.46
N ARG A 111 1.91 -1.74 -6.28
CA ARG A 111 0.63 -2.31 -5.88
C ARG A 111 -0.50 -1.82 -6.78
N ALA A 112 -0.55 -0.52 -7.06
CA ALA A 112 -1.57 0.06 -7.94
C ALA A 112 -1.50 -0.50 -9.37
N GLU A 113 -0.30 -0.68 -9.92
CA GLU A 113 -0.10 -1.33 -11.23
C GLU A 113 -0.59 -2.78 -11.23
N HIS A 114 -0.28 -3.54 -10.18
CA HIS A 114 -0.75 -4.91 -10.06
C HIS A 114 -2.27 -5.00 -9.92
N ASP A 115 -2.88 -4.13 -9.10
CA ASP A 115 -4.34 -4.06 -8.93
C ASP A 115 -5.02 -3.67 -10.26
N TYR A 116 -4.41 -2.77 -11.04
CA TYR A 116 -4.87 -2.43 -12.38
C TYR A 116 -4.88 -3.66 -13.31
N HIS A 117 -3.80 -4.44 -13.34
CA HIS A 117 -3.74 -5.66 -14.16
C HIS A 117 -4.77 -6.73 -13.72
N ILE A 118 -5.01 -6.90 -12.41
CA ILE A 118 -6.06 -7.79 -11.91
C ILE A 118 -7.44 -7.32 -12.38
N ASN A 119 -7.71 -6.01 -12.31
CA ASN A 119 -8.99 -5.47 -12.74
C ASN A 119 -9.21 -5.66 -14.25
N GLN A 120 -8.20 -5.41 -15.08
CA GLN A 120 -8.29 -5.65 -16.53
C GLN A 120 -8.54 -7.13 -16.84
N LYS A 121 -7.86 -8.04 -16.13
CA LYS A 121 -8.11 -9.49 -16.27
C LYS A 121 -9.53 -9.85 -15.85
N SER A 122 -10.02 -9.29 -14.74
CA SER A 122 -11.38 -9.52 -14.25
C SER A 122 -12.42 -9.02 -15.24
N GLU A 123 -12.19 -7.88 -15.88
CA GLU A 123 -13.05 -7.35 -16.94
C GLU A 123 -13.15 -8.32 -18.13
N THR A 124 -12.01 -8.86 -18.59
CA THR A 124 -12.00 -9.88 -19.66
C THR A 124 -12.68 -11.19 -19.25
N GLU A 125 -12.49 -11.64 -18.00
CA GLU A 125 -13.17 -12.83 -17.47
C GLU A 125 -14.69 -12.60 -17.40
N ILE A 126 -15.14 -11.43 -16.97
CA ILE A 126 -16.57 -11.05 -16.95
C ILE A 126 -17.15 -11.01 -18.37
N GLU A 127 -16.44 -10.41 -19.34
CA GLU A 127 -16.88 -10.40 -20.74
C GLU A 127 -17.04 -11.84 -21.27
N THR A 128 -16.09 -12.71 -20.94
CA THR A 128 -16.16 -14.14 -21.31
C THR A 128 -17.35 -14.83 -20.66
N LEU A 129 -17.68 -14.53 -19.40
CA LEU A 129 -18.85 -15.06 -18.72
C LEU A 129 -20.16 -14.56 -19.36
N ILE A 130 -20.23 -13.27 -19.71
CA ILE A 130 -21.40 -12.70 -20.39
C ILE A 130 -21.64 -13.42 -21.73
N GLN A 131 -20.59 -13.65 -22.52
CA GLN A 131 -20.70 -14.40 -23.78
C GLN A 131 -21.24 -15.83 -23.56
N HIS A 132 -20.76 -16.54 -22.52
CA HIS A 132 -21.32 -17.85 -22.17
C HIS A 132 -22.81 -17.77 -21.77
N MET A 133 -23.21 -16.76 -21.00
CA MET A 133 -24.60 -16.59 -20.59
C MET A 133 -25.52 -16.28 -21.77
N GLU A 134 -25.06 -15.47 -22.73
CA GLU A 134 -25.80 -15.20 -23.97
C GLU A 134 -26.02 -16.49 -24.77
N ASN A 135 -24.98 -17.31 -24.95
CA ASN A 135 -25.09 -18.59 -25.64
C ASN A 135 -26.06 -19.55 -24.94
N PHE A 136 -26.00 -19.66 -23.60
CA PHE A 136 -26.97 -20.48 -22.85
C PHE A 136 -28.40 -19.97 -23.00
N SER A 137 -28.60 -18.64 -23.05
CA SER A 137 -29.92 -18.05 -23.30
C SER A 137 -30.45 -18.46 -24.68
N GLU A 138 -29.61 -18.41 -25.72
CA GLU A 138 -29.97 -18.84 -27.07
C GLU A 138 -30.36 -20.33 -27.13
N GLU A 139 -29.56 -21.22 -26.52
CA GLU A 139 -29.85 -22.65 -26.46
C GLU A 139 -31.18 -22.93 -25.74
N ILE A 140 -31.46 -22.26 -24.62
CA ILE A 140 -32.72 -22.38 -23.88
C ILE A 140 -33.91 -21.93 -24.75
N GLN A 141 -33.77 -20.84 -25.50
CA GLN A 141 -34.81 -20.37 -26.43
C GLN A 141 -35.08 -21.40 -27.53
N GLU A 142 -34.03 -22.00 -28.11
CA GLU A 142 -34.18 -23.01 -29.15
C GLU A 142 -34.88 -24.28 -28.63
N ILE A 143 -34.52 -24.73 -27.43
CA ILE A 143 -35.18 -25.86 -26.75
C ILE A 143 -36.66 -25.55 -26.51
N LYS A 144 -36.97 -24.34 -26.02
CA LYS A 144 -38.36 -23.91 -25.78
C LYS A 144 -39.19 -23.97 -27.07
N ILE A 145 -38.66 -23.45 -28.18
CA ILE A 145 -39.32 -23.50 -29.49
C ILE A 145 -39.54 -24.95 -29.95
N LYS A 146 -38.56 -25.84 -29.75
CA LYS A 146 -38.71 -27.27 -30.10
C LYS A 146 -39.79 -27.96 -29.26
N LEU A 147 -39.89 -27.64 -27.97
CA LEU A 147 -40.93 -28.19 -27.09
C LEU A 147 -42.33 -27.72 -27.50
N GLU A 148 -42.50 -26.43 -27.81
CA GLU A 148 -43.78 -25.89 -28.29
C GLU A 148 -44.26 -26.60 -29.58
N LYS A 149 -43.34 -26.92 -30.50
CA LYS A 149 -43.65 -27.67 -31.72
C LYS A 149 -44.05 -29.13 -31.49
N ILE A 150 -43.57 -29.76 -30.42
CA ILE A 150 -43.93 -31.16 -30.08
C ILE A 150 -45.30 -31.23 -29.39
N GLN A 151 -45.71 -30.15 -28.72
CA GLN A 151 -47.02 -30.06 -28.06
C GLN A 151 -48.16 -29.61 -28.97
N SER A 152 -47.90 -29.10 -30.18
CA SER A 152 -48.90 -28.79 -31.21
C SER A 152 -49.15 -29.96 -32.14
#